data_AF-A0A937Z534-F1
#
_entry.id   AF-A0A937Z534-F1
#
_cell.length_a   1.000
_cell.length_b   1.000
_cell.length_c   1.000
_cell.angle_alpha   90.00
_cell.angle_beta   90.00
_cell.angle_gamma   90.00
#
_symmetry.space_group_name_H-M   'P 1'
#
loop_
_entity.id
_entity.type
_entity.pdbx_description
1 polymer ?
#
loop_
_entity_poly.entity_id
_entity_poly.type
_entity_poly.pdbx_seq_one_letter_code
_entity_poly.pdbx_strand_id
1 'polypeptide(L)'
;MRRFLAPLLVLAAGLPALAAGERVIRFDDPDSYFPAALGKQVDVRFSPAFTVACLPRSDLNRVILSELPDGQACFFGADQGLDPDDPKLAGLARPDQGDVCVPRTEVSARYTPREASGAPPSPFYATDKLACSWHWLTGKGIGVWAESCKFETGSWEVQYDPQNDYFTLSVDGSSSYPVLRQFHKKAEEGPEVLLPELRKSGLIPDDDLCQFVPAENQAGPKGWSLWEIVPVGARKEEFEQLPDDEVPEPPCGEIG
;
A
#
# COMPACT_ATOMS: atom_id res chain seq x y z
N MET A 1 -50.71 1.51 -47.64
CA MET A 1 -49.94 0.98 -46.49
C MET A 1 -48.77 1.93 -46.21
N ARG A 2 -48.88 2.82 -45.21
CA ARG A 2 -47.80 3.73 -44.79
C ARG A 2 -46.98 3.02 -43.71
N ARG A 3 -45.70 2.74 -43.99
CA ARG A 3 -44.74 2.23 -43.01
C ARG A 3 -44.24 3.40 -42.18
N PHE A 4 -44.52 3.40 -40.89
CA PHE A 4 -43.89 4.31 -39.93
C PHE A 4 -42.52 3.74 -39.57
N LEU A 5 -41.45 4.46 -39.92
CA LEU A 5 -40.13 4.26 -39.31
C LEU A 5 -40.16 4.92 -37.93
N ALA A 6 -40.05 4.12 -36.87
CA ALA A 6 -39.77 4.63 -35.53
C ALA A 6 -38.28 4.96 -35.43
N PRO A 7 -37.90 6.15 -34.91
CA PRO A 7 -36.50 6.48 -34.68
C PRO A 7 -36.01 5.69 -33.47
N LEU A 8 -34.97 4.86 -33.67
CA LEU A 8 -34.22 4.24 -32.59
C LEU A 8 -33.43 5.35 -31.88
N LEU A 9 -33.93 5.82 -30.74
CA LEU A 9 -33.20 6.74 -29.88
C LEU A 9 -32.12 5.93 -29.16
N VAL A 10 -30.88 5.96 -29.67
CA VAL A 10 -29.73 5.40 -28.95
C VAL A 10 -29.38 6.39 -27.84
N LEU A 11 -29.88 6.12 -26.63
CA LEU A 11 -29.40 6.75 -25.41
C LEU A 11 -27.97 6.27 -25.17
N ALA A 12 -27.00 7.03 -25.68
CA ALA A 12 -25.62 6.88 -25.25
C ALA A 12 -25.58 7.28 -23.76
N ALA A 13 -25.54 6.28 -22.88
CA ALA A 13 -25.25 6.48 -21.47
C ALA A 13 -23.82 7.05 -21.39
N GLY A 14 -23.72 8.38 -21.32
CA GLY A 14 -22.46 9.06 -21.15
C GLY A 14 -21.86 8.66 -19.81
N LEU A 15 -20.59 8.21 -19.84
CA LEU A 15 -19.86 7.95 -18.61
C LEU A 15 -19.79 9.23 -17.78
N PRO A 16 -19.93 9.14 -16.44
CA PRO A 16 -19.68 10.30 -15.59
C PRO A 16 -18.26 10.81 -15.86
N ALA A 17 -18.17 12.08 -16.25
CA ALA A 17 -16.89 12.76 -16.41
C ALA A 17 -16.12 12.70 -15.08
N LEU A 18 -14.80 12.50 -15.15
CA LEU A 18 -13.94 12.63 -13.97
C LEU A 18 -14.09 14.04 -13.39
N ALA A 19 -13.98 14.17 -12.07
CA ALA A 19 -13.90 15.49 -11.44
C ALA A 19 -12.65 16.24 -11.96
N ALA A 20 -12.68 17.57 -11.94
CA ALA A 20 -11.53 18.37 -12.37
C ALA A 20 -10.29 18.02 -11.52
N GLY A 21 -9.20 17.61 -12.18
CA GLY A 21 -7.95 17.22 -11.52
C GLY A 21 -7.89 15.75 -11.07
N GLU A 22 -8.98 15.00 -11.18
CA GLU A 22 -8.98 13.56 -10.92
C GLU A 22 -8.27 12.81 -12.06
N ARG A 23 -7.51 11.79 -11.67
CA ARG A 23 -6.74 10.91 -12.54
C ARG A 23 -7.13 9.46 -12.30
N VAL A 24 -6.83 8.61 -13.28
CA VAL A 24 -7.09 7.18 -13.24
C VAL A 24 -5.78 6.43 -13.44
N ILE A 25 -5.52 5.44 -12.59
CA ILE A 25 -4.39 4.50 -12.69
C ILE A 25 -4.97 3.12 -12.94
N ARG A 26 -4.58 2.47 -14.03
CA ARG A 26 -5.03 1.11 -14.30
C ARG A 26 -4.28 0.13 -13.41
N PHE A 27 -4.94 -0.93 -12.95
CA PHE A 27 -4.30 -1.97 -12.12
C PHE A 27 -3.27 -2.82 -12.88
N ASP A 28 -3.23 -2.70 -14.21
CA ASP A 28 -2.23 -3.30 -15.09
C ASP A 28 -1.12 -2.32 -15.50
N ASP A 29 -1.07 -1.12 -14.92
CA ASP A 29 0.00 -0.15 -15.17
C ASP A 29 1.34 -0.64 -14.56
N PRO A 30 2.36 -0.94 -15.40
CA PRO A 30 3.62 -1.50 -14.93
C PRO A 30 4.49 -0.50 -14.14
N ASP A 31 4.17 0.79 -14.17
CA ASP A 31 4.91 1.81 -13.43
C ASP A 31 4.25 2.16 -12.09
N SER A 32 3.12 1.52 -11.77
CA SER A 32 2.38 1.72 -10.51
C SER A 32 2.56 0.55 -9.54
N TYR A 33 3.00 0.86 -8.31
CA TYR A 33 3.21 -0.14 -7.26
C TYR A 33 1.97 -0.25 -6.35
N PHE A 34 0.99 -1.05 -6.78
CA PHE A 34 -0.24 -1.31 -6.05
C PHE A 34 -0.10 -2.09 -4.71
N PRO A 35 0.91 -2.94 -4.48
CA PRO A 35 1.02 -3.65 -3.21
C PRO A 35 1.08 -2.74 -1.97
N ALA A 36 1.57 -1.50 -2.11
CA ALA A 36 1.54 -0.52 -1.02
C ALA A 36 0.12 -0.07 -0.60
N ALA A 37 -0.90 -0.34 -1.43
CA ALA A 37 -2.30 -0.05 -1.15
C ALA A 37 -3.07 -1.24 -0.53
N LEU A 38 -2.43 -2.40 -0.33
CA LEU A 38 -3.07 -3.56 0.30
C LEU A 38 -3.49 -3.22 1.74
N GLY A 39 -4.74 -3.55 2.08
CA GLY A 39 -5.36 -3.20 3.35
C GLY A 39 -5.70 -1.72 3.51
N LYS A 40 -5.61 -0.91 2.44
CA LYS A 40 -5.86 0.54 2.46
C LYS A 40 -7.10 0.90 1.65
N GLN A 41 -7.70 2.03 1.97
CA GLN A 41 -8.84 2.58 1.23
C GLN A 41 -8.39 3.20 -0.09
N VAL A 42 -9.04 2.79 -1.16
CA VAL A 42 -8.85 3.29 -2.53
C VAL A 42 -10.20 3.73 -3.10
N ASP A 43 -10.17 4.76 -3.95
CA ASP A 43 -11.32 5.08 -4.78
C ASP A 43 -11.11 4.39 -6.12
N VAL A 44 -12.14 3.76 -6.66
CA VAL A 44 -12.03 2.97 -7.88
C VAL A 44 -13.09 3.38 -8.89
N ARG A 45 -12.81 3.07 -10.15
CA ARG A 45 -13.72 3.15 -11.28
C ARG A 45 -13.72 1.83 -12.01
N PHE A 46 -14.90 1.26 -12.18
CA PHE A 46 -15.13 0.07 -12.97
C PHE A 46 -15.44 0.42 -14.42
N SER A 47 -15.15 -0.51 -15.32
CA SER A 47 -15.47 -0.36 -16.73
C SER A 47 -16.99 -0.20 -16.92
N PRO A 48 -17.42 0.42 -18.04
CA PRO A 48 -18.84 0.56 -18.34
C PRO A 48 -19.53 -0.82 -18.48
N ALA A 49 -18.86 -1.78 -19.11
CA ALA A 49 -19.40 -3.11 -19.34
C ALA A 49 -19.60 -3.86 -18.03
N PHE A 50 -18.58 -3.84 -17.15
CA PHE A 50 -18.65 -4.42 -15.82
C PHE A 50 -19.76 -3.77 -14.98
N THR A 51 -19.82 -2.44 -15.01
CA THR A 51 -20.82 -1.67 -14.26
C THR A 51 -22.24 -2.09 -14.64
N VAL A 52 -22.57 -2.12 -15.94
CA VAL A 52 -23.91 -2.49 -16.41
C VAL A 52 -24.29 -3.92 -15.99
N ALA A 53 -23.33 -4.84 -16.01
CA ALA A 53 -23.57 -6.23 -15.65
C ALA A 53 -23.73 -6.44 -14.13
N CYS A 54 -22.87 -5.79 -13.35
CA CYS A 54 -22.59 -6.22 -11.97
C CYS A 54 -22.85 -5.17 -10.90
N LEU A 55 -22.78 -3.86 -11.21
CA LEU A 55 -22.75 -2.81 -10.18
C LEU A 55 -23.88 -1.78 -10.32
N PRO A 56 -24.29 -1.13 -9.22
CA PRO A 56 -25.26 -0.03 -9.29
C PRO A 56 -24.68 1.27 -9.89
N ARG A 57 -23.35 1.43 -9.88
CA ARG A 57 -22.63 2.61 -10.39
C ARG A 57 -21.17 2.25 -10.72
N SER A 58 -20.54 3.04 -11.58
CA SER A 58 -19.16 2.79 -12.03
C SER A 58 -18.11 3.21 -11.01
N ASP A 59 -18.41 4.21 -10.19
CA ASP A 59 -17.45 4.82 -9.28
C ASP A 59 -17.78 4.43 -7.84
N LEU A 60 -16.86 3.72 -7.20
CA LEU A 60 -16.93 3.38 -5.78
C LEU A 60 -15.82 4.12 -5.03
N ASN A 61 -16.12 4.59 -3.83
CA ASN A 61 -15.17 5.33 -3.00
C ASN A 61 -14.88 4.54 -1.74
N ARG A 62 -13.64 4.63 -1.24
CA ARG A 62 -13.21 4.03 0.03
C ARG A 62 -13.42 2.52 0.13
N VAL A 63 -13.34 1.80 -1.00
CA VAL A 63 -13.23 0.33 -0.95
C VAL A 63 -11.83 -0.03 -0.46
N ILE A 64 -11.66 -1.15 0.23
CA ILE A 64 -10.34 -1.59 0.72
C ILE A 64 -9.77 -2.57 -0.29
N LEU A 65 -8.59 -2.30 -0.84
CA LEU A 65 -7.89 -3.27 -1.68
C LEU A 65 -7.38 -4.41 -0.79
N SER A 66 -8.00 -5.58 -0.87
CA SER A 66 -7.69 -6.72 0.00
C SER A 66 -6.52 -7.54 -0.52
N GLU A 67 -6.51 -7.80 -1.83
CA GLU A 67 -5.53 -8.67 -2.46
C GLU A 67 -5.32 -8.31 -3.94
N LEU A 68 -4.19 -8.76 -4.48
CA LEU A 68 -3.79 -8.59 -5.87
C LEU A 68 -3.37 -9.93 -6.52
N PRO A 69 -4.27 -10.94 -6.64
CA PRO A 69 -3.94 -12.17 -7.35
C PRO A 69 -3.57 -11.90 -8.82
N ASP A 70 -3.01 -12.92 -9.48
CA ASP A 70 -2.62 -12.85 -10.90
C ASP A 70 -3.81 -12.42 -11.77
N GLY A 71 -3.66 -11.27 -12.43
CA GLY A 71 -4.68 -10.71 -13.33
C GLY A 71 -5.92 -10.13 -12.64
N GLN A 72 -6.02 -10.16 -11.31
CA GLN A 72 -7.18 -9.68 -10.56
C GLN A 72 -6.82 -8.62 -9.50
N ALA A 73 -7.83 -7.87 -9.08
CA ALA A 73 -7.77 -7.00 -7.90
C ALA A 73 -9.03 -7.27 -7.05
N CYS A 74 -8.84 -7.51 -5.76
CA CYS A 74 -9.89 -7.90 -4.84
C CYS A 74 -10.17 -6.77 -3.85
N PHE A 75 -11.44 -6.58 -3.50
CA PHE A 75 -11.86 -5.45 -2.68
C PHE A 75 -12.92 -5.82 -1.64
N PHE A 76 -12.74 -5.31 -0.42
CA PHE A 76 -13.83 -5.16 0.53
C PHE A 76 -14.61 -3.87 0.22
N GLY A 77 -15.94 -3.98 0.16
CA GLY A 77 -16.79 -2.82 -0.11
C GLY A 77 -18.27 -3.17 -0.23
N ALA A 78 -18.77 -4.09 0.59
CA ALA A 78 -20.17 -4.53 0.55
C ALA A 78 -21.15 -3.35 0.66
N ASP A 79 -20.86 -2.39 1.54
CA ASP A 79 -21.62 -1.15 1.71
C ASP A 79 -21.53 -0.20 0.50
N GLN A 80 -20.56 -0.40 -0.40
CA GLN A 80 -20.40 0.33 -1.65
C GLN A 80 -20.99 -0.42 -2.86
N GLY A 81 -21.55 -1.62 -2.67
CA GLY A 81 -22.13 -2.45 -3.73
C GLY A 81 -21.22 -3.57 -4.24
N LEU A 82 -20.11 -3.87 -3.55
CA LEU A 82 -19.29 -5.07 -3.76
C LEU A 82 -19.64 -6.11 -2.70
N ASP A 83 -20.92 -6.49 -2.65
CA ASP A 83 -21.42 -7.48 -1.70
C ASP A 83 -21.17 -8.90 -2.24
N PRO A 84 -20.38 -9.75 -1.56
CA PRO A 84 -20.14 -11.13 -1.98
C PRO A 84 -21.42 -11.97 -2.10
N ASP A 85 -22.49 -11.58 -1.41
CA ASP A 85 -23.79 -12.26 -1.45
C ASP A 85 -24.70 -11.78 -2.60
N ASP A 86 -24.31 -10.75 -3.36
CA ASP A 86 -25.07 -10.29 -4.53
C ASP A 86 -25.00 -11.36 -5.65
N PRO A 87 -26.13 -11.91 -6.12
CA PRO A 87 -26.15 -12.90 -7.20
C PRO A 87 -25.46 -12.42 -8.50
N LYS A 88 -25.37 -11.11 -8.74
CA LYS A 88 -24.66 -10.53 -9.90
C LYS A 88 -23.14 -10.65 -9.79
N LEU A 89 -22.62 -10.89 -8.59
CA LEU A 89 -21.20 -11.00 -8.27
C LEU A 89 -20.78 -12.43 -7.93
N ALA A 90 -21.69 -13.42 -7.97
CA ALA A 90 -21.42 -14.80 -7.54
C ALA A 90 -20.21 -15.48 -8.22
N GLY A 91 -19.84 -15.07 -9.45
CA GLY A 91 -18.65 -15.59 -10.15
C GLY A 91 -17.33 -14.88 -9.81
N LEU A 92 -17.39 -13.84 -8.98
CA LEU A 92 -16.29 -12.94 -8.62
C LEU A 92 -16.10 -12.84 -7.09
N ALA A 93 -17.14 -13.18 -6.34
CA ALA A 93 -17.16 -13.19 -4.89
C ALA A 93 -16.28 -14.30 -4.31
N ARG A 94 -15.65 -14.00 -3.17
CA ARG A 94 -14.98 -14.99 -2.30
C ARG A 94 -15.68 -14.95 -0.93
N PRO A 95 -16.80 -15.66 -0.74
CA PRO A 95 -17.63 -15.54 0.46
C PRO A 95 -16.89 -15.92 1.75
N ASP A 96 -15.90 -16.82 1.65
CA ASP A 96 -15.03 -17.22 2.75
C ASP A 96 -14.09 -16.09 3.21
N GLN A 97 -13.74 -15.18 2.29
CA GLN A 97 -12.88 -14.03 2.59
C GLN A 97 -13.68 -12.74 2.80
N GLY A 98 -14.91 -12.65 2.27
CA GLY A 98 -15.78 -11.48 2.40
C GLY A 98 -15.51 -10.38 1.37
N ASP A 99 -14.80 -10.67 0.28
CA ASP A 99 -14.46 -9.71 -0.78
C ASP A 99 -14.87 -10.16 -2.19
N VAL A 100 -14.65 -9.27 -3.16
CA VAL A 100 -14.97 -9.48 -4.58
C VAL A 100 -13.72 -9.22 -5.43
N CYS A 101 -13.33 -10.21 -6.23
CA CYS A 101 -12.19 -10.13 -7.14
C CYS A 101 -12.63 -9.87 -8.57
N VAL A 102 -12.13 -8.78 -9.15
CA VAL A 102 -12.43 -8.40 -10.54
C VAL A 102 -11.17 -8.47 -11.39
N PRO A 103 -11.28 -8.73 -12.71
CA PRO A 103 -10.13 -8.62 -13.60
C PRO A 103 -9.53 -7.20 -13.55
N ARG A 104 -8.20 -7.07 -13.51
CA ARG A 104 -7.51 -5.78 -13.46
C ARG A 104 -7.83 -4.86 -14.65
N THR A 105 -8.27 -5.44 -15.77
CA THR A 105 -8.72 -4.70 -16.96
C THR A 105 -10.07 -4.03 -16.76
N GLU A 106 -10.86 -4.47 -15.78
CA GLU A 106 -12.22 -3.97 -15.50
C GLU A 106 -12.25 -2.89 -14.42
N VAL A 107 -11.12 -2.60 -13.76
CA VAL A 107 -11.05 -1.67 -12.64
C VAL A 107 -9.82 -0.77 -12.74
N SER A 108 -9.94 0.44 -12.26
CA SER A 108 -8.84 1.39 -12.15
C SER A 108 -8.95 2.19 -10.87
N ALA A 109 -7.82 2.53 -10.25
CA ALA A 109 -7.80 3.42 -9.11
C ALA A 109 -8.05 4.86 -9.58
N ARG A 110 -8.94 5.58 -8.89
CA ARG A 110 -9.17 7.00 -9.03
C ARG A 110 -8.45 7.74 -7.92
N TYR A 111 -7.87 8.88 -8.26
CA TYR A 111 -7.25 9.74 -7.27
C TYR A 111 -7.15 11.18 -7.77
N THR A 112 -7.13 12.10 -6.82
CA THR A 112 -6.76 13.49 -7.08
C THR A 112 -5.41 13.72 -6.41
N PRO A 113 -4.30 13.81 -7.17
CA PRO A 113 -2.99 13.99 -6.58
C PRO A 113 -2.96 15.26 -5.73
N ARG A 114 -2.39 15.16 -4.54
CA ARG A 114 -1.98 16.35 -3.78
C ARG A 114 -0.61 16.77 -4.27
N GLU A 115 -0.53 18.03 -4.67
CA GLU A 115 0.72 18.65 -5.07
C GLU A 115 1.45 19.18 -3.83
N ALA A 116 2.74 18.89 -3.73
CA ALA A 116 3.64 19.49 -2.77
C ALA A 116 4.95 19.86 -3.49
N SER A 117 5.50 21.03 -3.19
CA SER A 117 6.69 21.53 -3.87
C SER A 117 7.87 20.56 -3.71
N GLY A 118 8.41 20.08 -4.83
CA GLY A 118 9.53 19.14 -4.85
C GLY A 118 9.16 17.69 -4.50
N ALA A 119 7.88 17.38 -4.30
CA ALA A 119 7.40 16.03 -4.04
C ALA A 119 7.03 15.31 -5.35
N PRO A 120 7.17 13.97 -5.42
CA PRO A 120 6.43 13.17 -6.40
C PRO A 120 4.92 13.25 -6.12
N PRO A 121 4.05 12.77 -7.03
CA PRO A 121 2.61 12.71 -6.77
C PRO A 121 2.29 11.97 -5.47
N SER A 122 1.31 12.46 -4.70
CA SER A 122 0.87 11.77 -3.49
C SER A 122 0.29 10.38 -3.81
N PRO A 123 0.39 9.42 -2.88
CA PRO A 123 -0.26 8.11 -3.04
C PRO A 123 -1.77 8.22 -3.31
N PHE A 124 -2.31 7.27 -4.08
CA PHE A 124 -3.73 7.23 -4.47
C PHE A 124 -4.64 6.60 -3.40
N TYR A 125 -4.04 5.83 -2.49
CA TYR A 125 -4.69 5.15 -1.37
C TYR A 125 -4.52 5.95 -0.06
N ALA A 126 -5.25 5.59 0.98
CA ALA A 126 -5.03 6.09 2.34
C ALA A 126 -5.38 5.00 3.36
N THR A 127 -4.80 5.03 4.56
CA THR A 127 -5.21 4.12 5.64
C THR A 127 -6.68 4.27 5.96
N ASP A 128 -7.14 5.52 6.09
CA ASP A 128 -8.55 5.88 6.11
C ASP A 128 -8.73 7.25 5.45
N LYS A 129 -9.51 7.35 4.38
CA LYS A 129 -9.65 8.59 3.59
C LYS A 129 -10.40 9.71 4.32
N LEU A 130 -11.07 9.42 5.43
CA LEU A 130 -11.73 10.43 6.27
C LEU A 130 -10.87 10.88 7.44
N ALA A 131 -10.10 9.96 8.02
CA ALA A 131 -9.29 10.22 9.21
C ALA A 131 -7.84 10.59 8.90
N CYS A 132 -7.34 10.24 7.71
CA CYS A 132 -5.94 10.42 7.33
C CYS A 132 -5.76 11.43 6.20
N SER A 133 -4.62 12.12 6.24
CA SER A 133 -4.17 13.02 5.19
C SER A 133 -2.70 12.82 4.86
N TRP A 134 -2.39 12.78 3.57
CA TRP A 134 -1.01 12.76 3.09
C TRP A 134 -0.33 14.11 3.24
N HIS A 135 0.91 14.07 3.70
CA HIS A 135 1.84 15.19 3.80
C HIS A 135 3.23 14.79 3.28
N TRP A 136 3.91 15.73 2.63
CA TRP A 136 5.27 15.54 2.16
C TRP A 136 6.25 15.99 3.24
N LEU A 137 7.11 15.09 3.68
CA LEU A 137 8.15 15.33 4.66
C LEU A 137 9.53 15.23 3.99
N THR A 138 10.50 16.01 4.47
CA THR A 138 11.88 15.99 3.96
C THR A 138 12.86 15.94 5.11
N GLY A 139 13.92 15.14 4.97
CA GLY A 139 15.00 14.99 5.96
C GLY A 139 16.26 14.49 5.28
N LYS A 140 17.42 15.08 5.61
CA LYS A 140 18.78 14.73 5.09
C LYS A 140 18.84 14.24 3.63
N GLY A 141 18.21 14.99 2.73
CA GLY A 141 18.27 14.75 1.29
C GLY A 141 17.32 13.68 0.76
N ILE A 142 16.49 13.07 1.61
CA ILE A 142 15.35 12.26 1.19
C ILE A 142 14.04 12.97 1.49
N GLY A 143 12.99 12.59 0.76
CA GLY A 143 11.64 13.02 1.05
C GLY A 143 10.69 11.83 0.99
N VAL A 144 9.68 11.87 1.85
CA VAL A 144 8.71 10.79 2.03
C VAL A 144 7.30 11.35 2.10
N TRP A 145 6.38 10.65 1.46
CA TRP A 145 4.96 10.84 1.73
C TRP A 145 4.62 10.07 3.01
N ALA A 146 4.02 10.76 3.96
CA ALA A 146 3.52 10.16 5.20
C ALA A 146 2.08 10.58 5.46
N GLU A 147 1.33 9.72 6.13
CA GLU A 147 -0.02 10.04 6.60
C GLU A 147 0.06 10.63 8.01
N SER A 148 -0.70 11.71 8.21
CA SER A 148 -1.15 12.11 9.54
C SER A 148 -2.58 11.63 9.69
N CYS A 149 -2.87 10.86 10.74
CA CYS A 149 -4.19 10.26 10.97
C CYS A 149 -4.77 10.67 12.32
N LYS A 150 -6.07 10.96 12.36
CA LYS A 150 -6.79 11.24 13.60
C LYS A 150 -7.89 10.21 13.83
N PHE A 151 -7.64 9.29 14.75
CA PHE A 151 -8.58 8.24 15.16
C PHE A 151 -9.10 8.50 16.58
N GLU A 152 -10.02 7.66 17.05
CA GLU A 152 -10.46 7.68 18.46
C GLU A 152 -9.31 7.37 19.43
N THR A 153 -8.30 6.64 18.98
CA THR A 153 -7.11 6.26 19.76
C THR A 153 -6.03 7.35 19.85
N GLY A 154 -6.20 8.46 19.11
CA GLY A 154 -5.25 9.57 19.12
C GLY A 154 -4.89 10.09 17.73
N SER A 155 -3.95 11.03 17.72
CA SER A 155 -3.37 11.64 16.52
C SER A 155 -2.03 10.99 16.22
N TRP A 156 -1.94 10.30 15.10
CA TRP A 156 -0.77 9.56 14.63
C TRP A 156 -0.04 10.41 13.60
N GLU A 157 1.23 10.72 13.86
CA GLU A 157 2.00 11.60 12.99
C GLU A 157 3.43 11.09 12.81
N VAL A 158 3.88 11.11 11.55
CA VAL A 158 5.29 10.92 11.22
C VAL A 158 5.97 12.28 11.17
N GLN A 159 7.16 12.39 11.78
CA GLN A 159 7.98 13.59 11.77
C GLN A 159 9.44 13.22 11.46
N TYR A 160 10.22 14.17 10.97
CA TYR A 160 11.67 13.97 10.84
C TYR A 160 12.36 14.47 12.11
N ASP A 161 13.17 13.62 12.74
CA ASP A 161 14.01 13.95 13.88
C ASP A 161 15.41 14.37 13.37
N PRO A 162 15.75 15.67 13.37
CA PRO A 162 17.05 16.13 12.89
C PRO A 162 18.20 15.85 13.87
N GLN A 163 17.91 15.53 15.14
CA GLN A 163 18.95 15.24 16.13
C GLN A 163 19.51 13.83 15.92
N ASN A 164 18.61 12.89 15.63
CA ASN A 164 18.96 11.48 15.47
C ASN A 164 18.93 10.99 14.01
N ASP A 165 18.49 11.84 13.09
CA ASP A 165 18.51 11.62 11.65
C ASP A 165 17.68 10.43 11.17
N TYR A 166 16.42 10.39 11.60
CA TYR A 166 15.44 9.41 11.14
C TYR A 166 14.04 10.00 11.15
N PHE A 167 13.10 9.32 10.50
CA PHE A 167 11.68 9.62 10.65
C PHE A 167 11.12 8.85 11.83
N THR A 168 10.33 9.51 12.64
CA THR A 168 9.65 8.92 13.79
C THR A 168 8.15 8.95 13.64
N LEU A 169 7.49 7.96 14.23
CA LEU A 169 6.05 7.95 14.48
C LEU A 169 5.78 8.29 15.94
N SER A 170 4.79 9.14 16.19
CA SER A 170 4.30 9.45 17.53
C SER A 170 2.77 9.43 17.57
N VAL A 171 2.21 9.17 18.76
CA VAL A 171 0.77 9.25 19.03
C VAL A 171 0.54 10.34 20.08
N ASP A 172 -0.23 11.37 19.75
CA ASP A 172 -0.51 12.51 20.64
C ASP A 172 0.74 13.13 21.29
N GLY A 173 1.87 13.17 20.55
CA GLY A 173 3.14 13.71 21.04
C GLY A 173 3.83 12.88 22.13
N SER A 174 3.43 11.61 22.29
CA SER A 174 4.15 10.62 23.11
C SER A 174 5.57 10.35 22.58
N SER A 175 6.31 9.50 23.32
CA SER A 175 7.62 9.02 22.91
C SER A 175 7.59 8.54 21.46
N SER A 176 8.46 9.12 20.67
CA SER A 176 8.63 8.81 19.26
C SER A 176 9.32 7.47 19.06
N TYR A 177 8.89 6.72 18.04
CA TYR A 177 9.51 5.48 17.61
C TYR A 177 10.06 5.64 16.20
N PRO A 178 11.31 5.24 15.91
CA PRO A 178 11.88 5.34 14.57
C PRO A 178 11.12 4.41 13.60
N VAL A 179 10.72 4.93 12.44
CA VAL A 179 10.02 4.17 11.38
C VAL A 179 10.76 4.16 10.06
N LEU A 180 11.70 5.07 9.85
CA LEU A 180 12.58 5.06 8.69
C LEU A 180 13.93 5.68 9.03
N ARG A 181 14.99 4.89 8.87
CA ARG A 181 16.39 5.30 9.01
C ARG A 181 17.06 5.25 7.63
N GLN A 182 18.00 6.15 7.37
CA GLN A 182 18.76 6.13 6.13
C GLN A 182 20.21 5.72 6.40
N PHE A 183 20.73 4.87 5.52
CA PHE A 183 22.13 4.48 5.50
C PHE A 183 22.67 4.65 4.08
N HIS A 184 23.95 4.98 3.96
CA HIS A 184 24.57 5.24 2.68
C HIS A 184 25.63 4.20 2.35
N LYS A 185 25.55 3.68 1.14
CA LYS A 185 26.57 2.86 0.49
C LYS A 185 26.84 3.40 -0.90
N LYS A 186 27.92 2.97 -1.55
CA LYS A 186 28.10 3.23 -2.98
C LYS A 186 27.12 2.40 -3.80
N ALA A 187 26.90 2.82 -5.05
CA ALA A 187 25.92 2.16 -5.92
C ALA A 187 26.31 0.70 -6.20
N GLU A 188 27.61 0.45 -6.38
CA GLU A 188 28.22 -0.85 -6.70
C GLU A 188 28.42 -1.78 -5.48
N GLU A 189 28.28 -1.27 -4.26
CA GLU A 189 28.44 -2.06 -3.03
C GLU A 189 27.14 -2.82 -2.68
N GLY A 190 27.23 -4.01 -2.09
CA GLY A 190 26.09 -4.70 -1.48
C GLY A 190 25.67 -4.06 -0.15
N PRO A 191 24.48 -4.37 0.41
CA PRO A 191 24.04 -3.84 1.70
C PRO A 191 24.93 -4.25 2.89
N GLU A 192 25.71 -5.31 2.76
CA GLU A 192 26.60 -5.90 3.77
C GLU A 192 27.68 -4.92 4.24
N VAL A 193 28.03 -3.94 3.41
CA VAL A 193 28.96 -2.86 3.79
C VAL A 193 28.41 -1.99 4.92
N LEU A 194 27.10 -2.03 5.17
CA LEU A 194 26.44 -1.28 6.24
C LEU A 194 26.57 -1.98 7.60
N LEU A 195 26.78 -3.31 7.63
CA LEU A 195 26.79 -4.08 8.89
C LEU A 195 27.75 -3.52 9.96
N PRO A 196 28.99 -3.09 9.64
CA PRO A 196 29.86 -2.48 10.65
C PRO A 196 29.30 -1.20 11.28
N GLU A 197 28.61 -0.36 10.51
CA GLU A 197 27.96 0.86 11.02
C GLU A 197 26.75 0.51 11.89
N LEU A 198 25.96 -0.48 11.48
CA LEU A 198 24.81 -0.98 12.22
C LEU A 198 25.21 -1.58 13.57
N ARG A 199 26.29 -2.37 13.64
CA ARG A 199 26.87 -2.88 14.90
C ARG A 199 27.33 -1.74 15.80
N LYS A 200 28.09 -0.80 15.24
CA LYS A 200 28.63 0.34 15.99
C LYS A 200 27.53 1.23 16.57
N SER A 201 26.38 1.33 15.90
CA SER A 201 25.21 2.07 16.38
C SER A 201 24.32 1.28 17.34
N GLY A 202 24.63 -0.01 17.59
CA GLY A 202 23.85 -0.87 18.47
C GLY A 202 22.50 -1.29 17.89
N LEU A 203 22.27 -1.08 16.59
CA LEU A 203 21.03 -1.47 15.92
C LEU A 203 20.97 -2.98 15.67
N ILE A 204 22.13 -3.63 15.60
CA ILE A 204 22.28 -5.08 15.53
C ILE A 204 23.39 -5.55 16.51
N PRO A 205 23.38 -6.82 16.96
CA PRO A 205 24.45 -7.37 17.81
C PRO A 205 25.84 -7.26 17.20
N ASP A 206 26.86 -7.02 18.04
CA ASP A 206 28.27 -6.89 17.63
C ASP A 206 28.94 -8.26 17.40
N ASP A 207 28.36 -9.06 16.50
CA ASP A 207 28.87 -10.37 16.06
C ASP A 207 28.52 -10.67 14.58
N ASP A 208 28.95 -11.82 14.08
CA ASP A 208 28.75 -12.27 12.71
C ASP A 208 27.50 -13.15 12.49
N LEU A 209 26.65 -13.27 13.52
CA LEU A 209 25.45 -14.11 13.50
C LEU A 209 24.21 -13.37 12.97
N CYS A 210 24.38 -12.17 12.41
CA CYS A 210 23.34 -11.39 11.74
C CYS A 210 23.84 -10.90 10.38
N GLN A 211 23.09 -11.23 9.33
CA GLN A 211 23.50 -10.96 7.95
C GLN A 211 22.32 -10.45 7.12
N PHE A 212 22.64 -9.63 6.12
CA PHE A 212 21.65 -9.28 5.10
C PHE A 212 21.37 -10.49 4.22
N VAL A 213 20.09 -10.75 3.98
CA VAL A 213 19.60 -11.69 2.97
C VAL A 213 18.53 -11.00 2.12
N PRO A 214 18.35 -11.38 0.84
CA PRO A 214 17.22 -10.89 0.06
C PRO A 214 15.89 -11.23 0.75
N ALA A 215 14.96 -10.28 0.79
CA ALA A 215 13.62 -10.52 1.31
C ALA A 215 12.86 -11.47 0.36
N GLU A 216 12.41 -12.63 0.85
CA GLU A 216 11.76 -13.65 0.01
C GLU A 216 10.25 -13.44 -0.14
N ASN A 217 9.63 -12.77 0.83
CA ASN A 217 8.16 -12.65 0.94
C ASN A 217 7.61 -11.29 0.47
N GLN A 218 8.47 -10.41 -0.05
CA GLN A 218 8.09 -9.06 -0.45
C GLN A 218 8.70 -8.71 -1.81
N ALA A 219 7.86 -8.31 -2.76
CA ALA A 219 8.32 -7.73 -4.00
C ALA A 219 8.38 -6.21 -3.84
N GLY A 220 9.55 -5.58 -4.04
CA GLY A 220 9.67 -4.13 -4.01
C GLY A 220 9.14 -3.44 -5.28
N PRO A 221 9.02 -2.10 -5.26
CA PRO A 221 8.79 -1.34 -6.49
C PRO A 221 9.88 -1.61 -7.53
N LYS A 222 9.57 -1.38 -8.81
CA LYS A 222 10.53 -1.56 -9.91
C LYS A 222 11.85 -0.81 -9.64
N GLY A 223 12.96 -1.53 -9.74
CA GLY A 223 14.31 -0.99 -9.49
C GLY A 223 14.77 -1.07 -8.03
N TRP A 224 13.93 -1.56 -7.12
CA TRP A 224 14.30 -1.79 -5.73
C TRP A 224 14.83 -3.22 -5.55
N SER A 225 15.73 -3.36 -4.58
CA SER A 225 16.06 -4.66 -3.97
C SER A 225 15.69 -4.55 -2.49
N LEU A 226 14.99 -5.55 -1.99
CA LEU A 226 14.58 -5.62 -0.59
C LEU A 226 15.47 -6.63 0.11
N TRP A 227 15.92 -6.26 1.31
CA TRP A 227 16.84 -7.04 2.11
C TRP A 227 16.39 -7.00 3.56
N GLU A 228 16.60 -8.10 4.26
CA GLU A 228 16.29 -8.26 5.68
C GLU A 228 17.58 -8.66 6.39
N ILE A 229 17.73 -8.23 7.65
CA ILE A 229 18.81 -8.73 8.51
C ILE A 229 18.25 -9.91 9.27
N VAL A 230 18.82 -11.09 9.08
CA VAL A 230 18.33 -12.33 9.67
C VAL A 230 19.40 -12.99 10.51
N PRO A 231 19.02 -13.79 11.53
CA PRO A 231 19.97 -14.59 12.26
C PRO A 231 20.53 -15.70 11.37
N VAL A 232 21.79 -16.07 11.61
CA VAL A 232 22.46 -17.20 10.94
C VAL A 232 23.15 -18.11 11.96
N GLY A 233 23.53 -19.32 11.51
CA GLY A 233 24.23 -20.29 12.34
C GLY A 233 23.45 -20.67 13.60
N ALA A 234 24.15 -20.75 14.74
CA ALA A 234 23.56 -21.16 16.02
C ALA A 234 22.40 -20.23 16.46
N ARG A 235 22.47 -18.92 16.19
CA ARG A 235 21.39 -17.99 16.55
C ARG A 235 20.10 -18.28 15.78
N LYS A 236 20.22 -18.69 14.52
CA LYS A 236 19.06 -19.11 13.71
C LYS A 236 18.45 -20.38 14.29
N GLU A 237 19.28 -21.37 14.61
CA GLU A 237 18.83 -22.63 15.19
C GLU A 237 18.12 -22.44 16.53
N GLU A 238 18.60 -21.51 17.37
CA GLU A 238 17.95 -21.14 18.63
C GLU A 238 16.61 -20.44 18.39
N PHE A 239 16.56 -19.49 17.46
CA PHE A 239 15.34 -18.77 17.12
C PHE A 239 14.24 -19.69 16.58
N GLU A 240 14.59 -20.63 15.70
CA GLU A 240 13.66 -21.61 15.11
C GLU A 240 13.14 -22.65 16.13
N GLN A 241 13.74 -22.74 17.31
CA GLN A 241 13.29 -23.63 18.39
C GLN A 241 12.39 -22.93 19.41
N LEU A 242 12.23 -21.61 19.32
CA LEU A 242 11.36 -20.89 20.24
C LEU A 242 9.90 -21.31 20.04
N PRO A 243 9.14 -21.50 21.12
CA PRO A 243 7.71 -21.82 21.02
C PRO A 243 6.93 -20.75 20.26
N ASP A 244 6.00 -21.17 19.41
CA ASP A 244 5.14 -20.27 18.61
C ASP A 244 4.18 -19.41 19.48
N ASP A 245 4.05 -19.67 20.79
CA ASP A 245 3.19 -18.94 21.72
C ASP A 245 3.86 -17.75 22.42
N GLU A 246 5.16 -17.53 22.17
CA GLU A 246 5.88 -16.34 22.62
C GLU A 246 6.18 -15.42 21.43
N VAL A 247 6.12 -14.10 21.64
CA VAL A 247 6.64 -13.12 20.66
C VAL A 247 8.10 -12.87 21.03
N PRO A 248 9.07 -13.53 20.38
CA PRO A 248 10.47 -13.38 20.75
C PRO A 248 10.95 -11.96 20.46
N GLU A 249 11.92 -11.49 21.24
CA GLU A 249 12.71 -10.33 20.83
C GLU A 249 13.40 -10.64 19.49
N PRO A 250 13.47 -9.67 18.56
CA PRO A 250 14.09 -9.93 17.27
C PRO A 250 15.57 -10.31 17.46
N PRO A 251 16.01 -11.47 16.94
CA PRO A 251 17.31 -12.04 17.27
C PRO A 251 18.47 -11.21 16.73
N CYS A 252 18.21 -10.33 15.76
CA CYS A 252 19.20 -9.41 15.19
C CYS A 252 19.01 -7.94 15.59
N GLY A 253 18.28 -7.66 16.67
CA GLY A 253 18.18 -6.33 17.26
C GLY A 253 17.04 -5.48 16.68
N GLU A 254 17.12 -4.16 16.83
CA GLU A 254 16.02 -3.24 16.49
C GLU A 254 15.61 -3.31 15.01
N ILE A 255 16.56 -3.63 14.12
CA ILE A 255 16.36 -3.62 12.66
C ILE A 255 16.49 -5.00 12.01
N GLY A 256 16.49 -6.08 12.80
CA GLY A 256 16.58 -7.47 12.33
C GLY A 256 15.63 -8.39 13.08
#